data_AF-A0A936QGU4-F1
#
_entry.id   AF-A0A936QGU4-F1
#
_cell.length_a   1.000
_cell.length_b   1.000
_cell.length_c   1.000
_cell.angle_alpha   90.00
_cell.angle_beta   90.00
_cell.angle_gamma   90.00
#
_symmetry.space_group_name_H-M   'P 1'
#
loop_
_entity.id
_entity.type
_entity.pdbx_description
1 polymer ?
#
loop_
_entity_poly.entity_id
_entity_poly.type
_entity_poly.pdbx_seq_one_letter_code
_entity_poly.pdbx_strand_id
1 'polypeptide(L)' 'MAESRDYLEIAFRSIECFTNDGKLKVDELDKLVEVALRDGVVDENEKRVLRNILRRLKTDELTPAMLVKIETVRAQVGI' A
#
# COMPACT_ATOMS: atom_id res chain seq x y z
N MET A 1 -13.06 -16.96 13.34
CA MET A 1 -12.06 -16.60 12.31
C MET A 1 -11.59 -15.22 12.68
N ALA A 2 -10.32 -15.07 13.06
CA ALA A 2 -9.80 -13.75 13.43
C ALA A 2 -9.69 -12.94 12.14
N GLU A 3 -10.52 -11.92 11.97
CA GLU A 3 -10.32 -10.94 10.91
C GLU A 3 -8.94 -10.31 11.13
N SER A 4 -8.03 -10.56 10.19
CA SER A 4 -6.70 -9.97 10.12
C SER A 4 -6.85 -8.44 10.16
N ARG A 5 -6.38 -7.81 11.23
CA ARG A 5 -6.51 -6.35 11.47
C ARG A 5 -5.49 -5.56 10.64
N ASP A 6 -4.76 -6.23 9.78
CA ASP A 6 -3.69 -5.70 8.95
C ASP A 6 -4.19 -4.60 8.00
N TYR A 7 -5.44 -4.68 7.53
CA TYR A 7 -6.04 -3.57 6.76
C TYR A 7 -6.10 -2.26 7.56
N LEU A 8 -6.28 -2.32 8.89
CA LEU A 8 -6.24 -1.14 9.76
C LEU A 8 -4.80 -0.64 9.90
N GLU A 9 -3.82 -1.55 10.02
CA GLU A 9 -2.41 -1.18 10.10
C GLU A 9 -1.92 -0.55 8.79
N ILE A 10 -2.25 -1.13 7.64
CA ILE A 10 -1.97 -0.56 6.32
C ILE A 10 -2.65 0.80 6.18
N ALA A 11 -3.92 0.93 6.59
CA ALA A 11 -4.64 2.20 6.52
C ALA A 11 -3.97 3.26 7.43
N PHE A 12 -3.62 2.90 8.66
CA PHE A 12 -2.97 3.79 9.62
C PHE A 12 -1.60 4.25 9.13
N ARG A 13 -0.75 3.30 8.72
CA ARG A 13 0.58 3.62 8.16
C ARG A 13 0.46 4.45 6.90
N SER A 14 -0.56 4.22 6.06
CA SER A 14 -0.76 5.05 4.87
C SER A 14 -1.07 6.49 5.25
N ILE A 15 -1.89 6.71 6.28
CA ILE A 15 -2.20 8.05 6.79
C ILE A 15 -0.92 8.69 7.32
N GLU A 16 -0.08 7.98 8.06
CA GLU A 16 1.22 8.49 8.53
C GLU A 16 2.15 8.91 7.39
N CYS A 17 2.24 8.10 6.32
CA CYS A 17 3.03 8.43 5.13
C CYS A 17 2.52 9.71 4.45
N PHE A 18 1.20 9.85 4.29
CA PHE A 18 0.61 11.07 3.73
C PHE A 18 0.66 12.27 4.70
N THR A 19 0.77 12.07 6.01
CA THR A 19 0.74 13.17 7.00
C THR A 19 2.08 13.91 7.09
N ASN A 20 3.21 13.23 6.84
CA ASN A 20 4.54 13.85 6.98
C ASN A 20 4.87 14.84 5.84
N ASP A 21 4.67 14.42 4.60
CA ASP A 21 5.11 15.19 3.41
C ASP A 21 3.94 15.41 2.42
N GLY A 22 2.76 14.84 2.68
CA GLY A 22 1.66 14.79 1.70
C GLY A 22 1.90 13.84 0.55
N LYS A 23 3.05 13.14 0.55
CA LYS A 23 3.62 12.41 -0.57
C LYS A 23 3.99 11.00 -0.15
N LEU A 24 3.63 10.01 -0.96
CA LEU A 24 4.06 8.62 -0.73
C LEU A 24 5.39 8.38 -1.46
N LYS A 25 6.42 7.99 -0.72
CA LYS A 25 7.73 7.64 -1.29
C LYS A 25 7.82 6.13 -1.55
N VAL A 26 8.73 5.72 -2.45
CA VAL A 26 8.91 4.30 -2.80
C VAL A 26 9.24 3.45 -1.57
N ASP A 27 10.03 4.00 -0.66
CA ASP A 27 10.42 3.37 0.62
C ASP A 27 9.20 3.15 1.55
N GLU A 28 8.25 4.07 1.50
CA GLU A 28 7.00 3.99 2.29
C GLU A 28 6.03 2.99 1.70
N LEU A 29 5.90 2.96 0.37
CA LEU A 29 5.13 1.93 -0.32
C LEU A 29 5.71 0.55 -0.02
N ASP A 30 7.04 0.38 -0.06
CA ASP A 30 7.70 -0.88 0.28
C ASP A 30 7.35 -1.36 1.69
N LYS A 31 7.43 -0.46 2.66
CA LYS A 31 7.02 -0.73 4.05
C LYS A 31 5.56 -1.13 4.17
N LEU A 32 4.65 -0.43 3.50
CA LEU A 32 3.22 -0.75 3.50
C LEU A 32 2.95 -2.15 2.94
N VAL A 33 3.65 -2.48 1.85
CA VAL A 33 3.56 -3.76 1.16
C VAL A 33 4.14 -4.87 2.02
N GLU A 34 5.26 -4.63 2.69
CA GLU A 34 5.87 -5.59 3.60
C GLU A 34 4.92 -5.96 4.74
N VAL A 35 4.17 -5.00 5.30
CA VAL A 35 3.12 -5.28 6.28
C VAL A 35 1.95 -6.04 5.67
N ALA A 36 1.47 -5.62 4.50
CA ALA A 36 0.37 -6.33 3.82
C ALA A 36 0.73 -7.78 3.45
N LEU A 37 1.99 -8.06 3.16
CA LEU A 37 2.48 -9.39 2.78
C LEU A 37 3.00 -10.20 3.96
N ARG A 38 3.08 -9.61 5.16
CA ARG A 38 3.66 -10.24 6.35
C ARG A 38 2.93 -11.54 6.72
N ASP A 39 1.61 -11.52 6.62
CA ASP A 39 0.76 -12.68 6.90
C ASP A 39 0.57 -13.60 5.67
N GLY A 40 1.16 -13.26 4.53
CA GLY A 40 1.16 -14.06 3.30
C GLY A 40 -0.21 -14.20 2.61
N VAL A 41 -1.27 -13.62 3.17
CA VAL A 41 -2.64 -13.66 2.64
C VAL A 41 -3.19 -12.24 2.65
N VAL A 42 -3.46 -11.69 1.46
CA VAL A 42 -4.08 -10.38 1.32
C VAL A 42 -5.58 -10.54 1.03
N ASP A 43 -6.40 -10.19 2.01
CA ASP A 43 -7.86 -10.21 1.98
C ASP A 43 -8.44 -9.05 1.14
N GLU A 44 -9.72 -9.14 0.77
CA GLU A 44 -10.45 -8.09 0.05
C GLU A 44 -10.41 -6.71 0.74
N ASN A 45 -10.39 -6.66 2.07
CA ASN A 45 -10.29 -5.40 2.81
C ASN A 45 -8.92 -4.74 2.62
N GLU A 46 -7.85 -5.52 2.68
CA GLU A 46 -6.48 -5.04 2.46
C GLU A 46 -6.29 -4.61 1.01
N LYS A 47 -6.83 -5.38 0.06
CA LYS A 47 -6.89 -4.99 -1.37
C LYS A 47 -7.59 -3.65 -1.54
N ARG A 48 -8.73 -3.45 -0.87
CA ARG A 48 -9.47 -2.18 -0.91
C ARG A 48 -8.63 -1.02 -0.38
N VAL A 49 -7.97 -1.19 0.76
CA VAL A 49 -7.11 -0.16 1.37
C VAL A 49 -5.93 0.16 0.46
N LEU A 50 -5.19 -0.85 -0.02
CA LEU A 50 -4.09 -0.68 -0.97
C LEU A 50 -4.53 0.06 -2.23
N ARG A 51 -5.65 -0.33 -2.83
CA ARG A 51 -6.19 0.33 -4.03
C ARG A 51 -6.56 1.78 -3.77
N ASN A 52 -7.07 2.10 -2.58
CA ASN A 52 -7.42 3.46 -2.19
C ASN A 52 -6.17 4.33 -1.99
N ILE A 53 -5.11 3.78 -1.40
CA ILE A 53 -3.80 4.43 -1.27
C ILE A 53 -3.22 4.72 -2.65
N LEU A 54 -3.19 3.72 -3.52
CA LEU A 54 -2.70 3.85 -4.90
C LEU A 54 -3.52 4.87 -5.71
N ARG A 55 -4.81 5.04 -5.43
CA ARG A 55 -5.66 6.06 -6.05
C ARG A 55 -5.38 7.48 -5.56
N ARG A 56 -4.87 7.63 -4.34
CA ARG A 56 -4.51 8.95 -3.77
C ARG A 56 -3.17 9.46 -4.29
N LEU A 57 -2.33 8.57 -4.82
CA LEU A 57 -1.09 8.93 -5.50
C LEU A 57 -1.39 9.82 -6.70
N LYS A 58 -0.76 11.00 -6.74
CA LYS A 58 -0.78 11.84 -7.93
C LYS A 58 0.21 11.32 -8.94
N THR A 59 -0.12 11.44 -10.23
CA THR A 59 0.77 11.08 -11.34
C THR A 59 2.11 11.81 -11.30
N ASP A 60 2.15 13.00 -10.68
CA ASP A 60 3.38 13.78 -10.47
C ASP A 60 4.39 13.09 -9.53
N GLU A 61 3.91 12.19 -8.69
CA GLU A 61 4.70 11.45 -7.69
C GLU A 61 5.06 10.04 -8.14
N LEU A 62 4.49 9.61 -9.28
CA LEU A 62 4.75 8.32 -9.90
C LEU A 62 6.09 8.36 -10.64
N THR A 63 7.17 8.33 -9.87
CA THR A 63 8.50 8.06 -10.39
C THR A 63 8.53 6.68 -11.07
N PRO A 64 9.42 6.45 -12.05
CA PRO A 64 9.54 5.14 -12.70
C PRO A 64 9.80 4.00 -11.70
N ALA A 65 10.56 4.26 -10.63
CA ALA A 65 10.76 3.30 -9.53
C ALA A 65 9.45 2.98 -8.79
N MET A 66 8.62 3.99 -8.53
CA MET A 66 7.30 3.81 -7.91
C MET A 66 6.38 2.97 -8.79
N LEU A 67 6.35 3.24 -10.11
CA LEU A 67 5.52 2.47 -11.05
C LEU A 67 5.88 0.99 -11.05
N VAL A 68 7.17 0.66 -11.17
CA VAL A 68 7.66 -0.74 -11.10
C VAL A 68 7.24 -1.40 -9.77
N LYS A 69 7.31 -0.66 -8.67
CA LYS A 69 6.89 -1.15 -7.36
C LYS A 69 5.39 -1.40 -7.30
N ILE A 70 4.57 -0.45 -7.77
CA ILE A 70 3.12 -0.58 -7.82
C ILE A 70 2.72 -1.79 -8.68
N GLU A 71 3.36 -1.98 -9.83
CA GLU A 71 3.10 -3.15 -10.69
C GLU A 71 3.46 -4.46 -10.00
N THR A 72 4.60 -4.50 -9.30
CA THR A 72 5.02 -5.67 -8.51
C THR A 72 3.98 -6.01 -7.44
N VAL A 73 3.49 -4.99 -6.72
CA VAL A 73 2.47 -5.13 -5.68
C VAL A 73 1.16 -5.60 -6.27
N ARG A 74 0.73 -5.01 -7.39
CA ARG A 74 -0.47 -5.42 -8.12
C ARG A 74 -0.39 -6.88 -8.56
N ALA A 75 0.77 -7.33 -9.03
CA ALA A 75 0.99 -8.71 -9.42
C ALA A 75 0.97 -9.68 -8.21
N GLN A 76 1.55 -9.29 -7.07
CA GLN A 76 1.57 -10.13 -5.87
C GLN A 76 0.20 -10.21 -5.18
N VAL A 77 -0.52 -9.10 -5.13
CA VAL A 77 -1.80 -8.98 -4.43
C VAL A 77 -2.99 -9.32 -5.34
N GLY A 78 -2.82 -9.22 -6.66
CA GLY A 78 -3.86 -9.44 -7.67
C GLY A 78 -4.92 -8.33 -7.69
N ILE A 79 -4.50 -7.06 -7.85
CA ILE A 79 -5.38 -5.86 -7.90
C ILE A 79 -5.14 -4.96 -9.11
#